data_AF-A0A7G6WXK9-F1
#
_entry.id   AF-A0A7G6WXK9-F1
#
_cell.length_a   1.000
_cell.length_b   1.000
_cell.length_c   1.000
_cell.angle_alpha   90.00
_cell.angle_beta   90.00
_cell.angle_gamma   90.00
#
_symmetry.space_group_name_H-M   'P 1'
#
loop_
_entity.id
_entity.type
_entity.pdbx_description
1 polymer ?
#
loop_
_entity_poly.entity_id
_entity_poly.type
_entity_poly.pdbx_seq_one_letter_code
_entity_poly.pdbx_strand_id
1 'polypeptide(L)'
;MTPGVLVWAAACLLLAGYDTAWRAVLLFSLYLGAGIVMPGMLIWRRSRGNVDGFAADFAFGTGIGLALSILTYIPGRAIGLPLLPLVVPAATLVAFVAVPVLRTNWLTKGAPMPAWWAWSIAAATVLGLWVITRNGLAIEPIAFPDAAFQYSDMSYQLALAGELKNHLPGEIPYVIGQSLNYHWFLHAEVAATSWQTGIEMDVLLRRLFPMLCALLPILSVAALATKLAKRPWGGPLGAGSC
;
A
#
# COMPACT_ATOMS: atom_id res chain seq x y z
N MET A 1 14.29 19.30 -1.62
CA MET A 1 13.57 18.03 -1.89
C MET A 1 13.65 17.16 -0.64
N THR A 2 12.53 16.69 -0.10
CA THR A 2 12.54 15.78 1.06
C THR A 2 12.77 14.33 0.59
N PRO A 3 13.30 13.43 1.43
CA PRO A 3 13.52 12.03 1.05
C PRO A 3 12.24 11.34 0.56
N GLY A 4 11.09 11.64 1.15
CA GLY A 4 9.79 11.11 0.69
C GLY A 4 9.37 11.61 -0.70
N VAL A 5 9.64 12.88 -1.02
CA VAL A 5 9.38 13.43 -2.37
C VAL A 5 10.27 12.75 -3.41
N LEU A 6 11.53 12.45 -3.08
CA LEU A 6 12.41 11.69 -3.97
C LEU A 6 11.83 10.30 -4.26
N VAL A 7 11.42 9.56 -3.23
CA VAL A 7 10.87 8.20 -3.37
C VAL A 7 9.60 8.22 -4.22
N TRP A 8 8.70 9.17 -3.97
CA TRP A 8 7.47 9.33 -4.75
C TRP A 8 7.76 9.72 -6.21
N ALA A 9 8.67 10.67 -6.43
CA ALA A 9 9.06 11.07 -7.78
C ALA A 9 9.73 9.91 -8.54
N ALA A 10 10.60 9.14 -7.90
CA ALA A 10 11.21 7.95 -8.49
C ALA A 10 10.16 6.90 -8.86
N ALA A 11 9.19 6.63 -7.97
CA ALA A 11 8.08 5.73 -8.27
C ALA A 11 7.26 6.20 -9.49
N CYS A 12 6.96 7.49 -9.56
CA CYS A 12 6.26 8.10 -10.69
C CYS A 12 7.04 7.96 -12.00
N LEU A 13 8.34 8.25 -11.99
CA LEU A 13 9.20 8.13 -13.17
C LEU A 13 9.31 6.68 -13.65
N LEU A 14 9.44 5.72 -12.73
CA LEU A 14 9.47 4.31 -13.07
C LEU A 14 8.14 3.86 -13.69
N LEU A 15 7.00 4.23 -13.09
CA LEU A 15 5.67 3.90 -13.63
C LEU A 15 5.41 4.55 -15.00
N ALA A 16 5.87 5.79 -15.20
CA ALA A 16 5.78 6.48 -16.48
C ALA A 16 6.60 5.79 -17.57
N GLY A 17 7.76 5.20 -17.22
CA GLY A 17 8.56 4.39 -18.13
C GLY A 17 7.91 3.08 -18.60
N TYR A 18 6.79 2.68 -17.97
CA TYR A 18 5.98 1.50 -18.34
C TYR A 18 4.56 1.89 -18.76
N ASP A 19 4.41 3.09 -19.34
CA ASP A 19 3.15 3.61 -19.91
C ASP A 19 1.97 3.63 -18.94
N THR A 20 2.24 3.72 -17.63
CA THR A 20 1.17 3.81 -16.63
C THR A 20 0.56 5.21 -16.68
N ALA A 21 -0.75 5.28 -16.95
CA ALA A 21 -1.46 6.55 -17.07
C ALA A 21 -1.34 7.39 -15.77
N TRP A 22 -0.95 8.67 -15.92
CA TRP A 22 -0.80 9.61 -14.81
C TRP A 22 -2.06 9.73 -13.94
N ARG A 23 -3.24 9.65 -14.55
CA ARG A 23 -4.52 9.62 -13.82
C ARG A 23 -4.57 8.48 -12.81
N ALA A 24 -4.13 7.27 -13.19
CA ALA A 24 -4.12 6.11 -12.30
C ALA A 24 -3.10 6.31 -11.17
N VAL A 25 -1.90 6.82 -11.46
CA VAL A 25 -0.87 7.13 -10.45
C VAL A 25 -1.37 8.14 -9.43
N LEU A 26 -2.04 9.21 -9.87
CA LEU A 26 -2.58 10.25 -8.99
C LEU A 26 -3.74 9.74 -8.14
N LEU A 27 -4.70 9.02 -8.73
CA LEU A 27 -5.82 8.43 -7.99
C LEU A 27 -5.34 7.40 -6.98
N PHE A 28 -4.36 6.57 -7.34
CA PHE A 28 -3.77 5.60 -6.42
C PHE A 28 -2.97 6.28 -5.30
N SER A 29 -2.22 7.34 -5.61
CA SER A 29 -1.51 8.13 -4.60
C SER A 29 -2.48 8.80 -3.63
N LEU A 30 -3.60 9.32 -4.12
CA LEU A 30 -4.66 9.91 -3.30
C LEU A 30 -5.34 8.87 -2.42
N TYR A 31 -5.70 7.71 -2.99
CA TYR A 31 -6.24 6.57 -2.27
C TYR A 31 -5.30 6.11 -1.16
N LEU A 32 -4.04 5.84 -1.49
CA LEU A 32 -3.04 5.38 -0.53
C LEU A 32 -2.80 6.44 0.54
N GLY A 33 -2.62 7.70 0.16
CA GLY A 33 -2.38 8.79 1.11
C GLY A 33 -3.56 9.05 2.05
N ALA A 34 -4.71 9.39 1.49
CA ALA A 34 -5.87 9.85 2.27
C ALA A 34 -6.75 8.69 2.77
N GLY A 35 -6.87 7.60 2.02
CA GLY A 35 -7.70 6.44 2.35
C GLY A 35 -7.01 5.42 3.27
N ILE A 36 -5.68 5.30 3.19
CA ILE A 36 -4.95 4.23 3.89
C ILE A 36 -3.95 4.79 4.90
N VAL A 37 -2.91 5.48 4.41
CA VAL A 37 -1.74 5.90 5.19
C VAL A 37 -2.15 6.89 6.29
N MET A 38 -2.79 8.00 5.94
CA MET A 38 -3.18 9.04 6.89
C MET A 38 -4.08 8.53 8.03
N PRO A 39 -5.24 7.90 7.76
CA PRO A 39 -6.12 7.40 8.83
C PRO A 39 -5.41 6.34 9.68
N GLY A 40 -4.64 5.44 9.06
CA GLY A 40 -3.87 4.43 9.78
C GLY A 40 -2.79 5.01 10.68
N MET A 41 -2.04 6.02 10.21
CA MET A 41 -1.04 6.76 11.00
C MET A 41 -1.68 7.47 12.20
N LEU A 42 -2.83 8.12 12.00
CA LEU A 42 -3.55 8.84 13.06
C LEU A 42 -4.04 7.88 14.16
N ILE A 43 -4.59 6.73 13.76
CA ILE A 43 -5.03 5.67 14.69
C ILE A 43 -3.82 5.08 15.44
N TRP A 44 -2.73 4.78 14.73
CA TRP A 44 -1.49 4.29 15.34
C TRP A 44 -0.95 5.27 16.40
N ARG A 45 -0.78 6.54 16.02
CA ARG A 45 -0.31 7.60 16.92
C ARG A 45 -1.20 7.72 18.14
N ARG A 46 -2.52 7.75 17.96
CA ARG A 46 -3.46 7.85 19.09
C ARG A 46 -3.35 6.66 20.05
N SER A 47 -3.16 5.46 19.50
CA SER A 47 -3.07 4.21 20.26
C SER A 47 -1.74 4.09 21.02
N ARG A 48 -0.65 4.61 20.43
CA ARG A 48 0.70 4.56 21.00
C ARG A 48 1.09 5.82 21.79
N GLY A 49 0.23 6.83 21.85
CA GLY A 49 0.54 8.11 22.48
C GLY A 49 1.44 9.04 21.66
N ASN A 50 1.64 8.75 20.37
CA ASN A 50 2.38 9.57 19.40
C ASN A 50 3.89 9.75 19.74
N VAL A 51 4.51 8.70 20.27
CA VAL A 51 5.93 8.73 20.71
C VAL A 51 6.88 7.98 19.80
N ASP A 52 6.37 7.11 18.92
CA ASP A 52 7.18 6.17 18.13
C ASP A 52 7.93 6.83 16.96
N GLY A 53 7.52 8.04 16.54
CA GLY A 53 8.15 8.82 15.48
C GLY A 53 7.65 8.51 14.07
N PHE A 54 7.93 9.41 13.12
CA PHE A 54 7.30 9.40 11.79
C PHE A 54 7.46 8.08 11.02
N ALA A 55 8.64 7.46 11.05
CA ALA A 55 8.89 6.24 10.28
C ALA A 55 8.08 5.04 10.78
N ALA A 56 8.02 4.87 12.10
CA ALA A 56 7.19 3.85 12.73
C ALA A 56 5.70 4.15 12.53
N ASP A 57 5.30 5.41 12.68
CA ASP A 57 3.93 5.85 12.41
C ASP A 57 3.52 5.49 10.97
N PHE A 58 4.37 5.80 9.99
CA PHE A 58 4.10 5.53 8.58
C PHE A 58 4.02 4.02 8.29
N ALA A 59 5.01 3.24 8.71
CA ALA A 59 5.06 1.80 8.42
C ALA A 59 3.89 1.04 9.08
N PHE A 60 3.75 1.15 10.40
CA PHE A 60 2.70 0.43 11.13
C PHE A 60 1.32 1.03 10.89
N GLY A 61 1.24 2.36 10.73
CA GLY A 61 0.00 3.04 10.37
C GLY A 61 -0.52 2.61 9.00
N THR A 62 0.34 2.49 7.99
CA THR A 62 -0.07 1.98 6.67
C THR A 62 -0.62 0.55 6.80
N GLY A 63 0.03 -0.30 7.60
CA GLY A 63 -0.48 -1.64 7.90
C GLY A 63 -1.86 -1.64 8.56
N ILE A 64 -2.11 -0.75 9.52
CA ILE A 64 -3.44 -0.55 10.11
C ILE A 64 -4.46 -0.08 9.06
N GLY A 65 -4.09 0.88 8.21
CA GLY A 65 -4.96 1.39 7.15
C GLY A 65 -5.39 0.29 6.19
N LEU A 66 -4.45 -0.54 5.73
CA LEU A 66 -4.72 -1.69 4.86
C LEU A 66 -5.62 -2.71 5.57
N ALA A 67 -5.34 -3.02 6.84
CA ALA A 67 -6.18 -3.93 7.62
C ALA A 67 -7.62 -3.40 7.75
N LEU A 68 -7.80 -2.11 8.04
CA LEU A 68 -9.12 -1.49 8.13
C LEU A 68 -9.86 -1.49 6.78
N SER A 69 -9.16 -1.21 5.68
CA SER A 69 -9.73 -1.30 4.33
C SER A 69 -10.27 -2.69 4.06
N ILE A 70 -9.47 -3.73 4.28
CA ILE A 70 -9.89 -5.12 4.03
C ILE A 70 -11.02 -5.53 4.97
N LEU A 71 -10.89 -5.26 6.28
CA LEU A 71 -11.87 -5.64 7.30
C LEU A 71 -13.23 -4.94 7.11
N THR A 72 -13.27 -3.82 6.39
CA THR A 72 -14.52 -3.12 6.05
C THR A 72 -15.02 -3.49 4.67
N TYR A 73 -14.12 -3.84 3.75
CA TYR A 73 -14.46 -4.21 2.38
C TYR A 73 -15.21 -5.53 2.32
N ILE A 74 -14.71 -6.56 3.00
CA ILE A 74 -15.35 -7.89 3.00
C ILE A 74 -16.81 -7.81 3.50
N PRO A 75 -17.11 -7.32 4.72
CA PRO A 75 -18.50 -7.23 5.16
C PRO A 75 -19.31 -6.27 4.29
N GLY A 76 -18.71 -5.16 3.82
CA GLY A 76 -19.34 -4.25 2.88
C GLY A 76 -19.77 -4.95 1.60
N ARG A 77 -18.92 -5.80 1.03
CA ARG A 77 -19.26 -6.60 -0.15
C ARG A 77 -20.34 -7.62 0.12
N ALA A 78 -20.31 -8.30 1.27
CA ALA A 78 -21.31 -9.30 1.64
C ALA A 78 -22.73 -8.70 1.72
N ILE A 79 -22.86 -7.41 2.07
CA ILE A 79 -24.15 -6.70 2.16
C ILE A 79 -24.44 -5.80 0.95
N GLY A 80 -23.68 -5.92 -0.14
CA GLY A 80 -23.90 -5.13 -1.37
C GLY A 80 -23.46 -3.66 -1.32
N LEU A 81 -22.61 -3.29 -0.35
CA LEU A 81 -22.04 -1.95 -0.18
C LEU A 81 -20.51 -1.94 -0.42
N PRO A 82 -20.05 -2.05 -1.68
CA PRO A 82 -18.62 -2.13 -2.00
C PRO A 82 -17.80 -0.88 -1.60
N LEU A 83 -18.47 0.26 -1.42
CA LEU A 83 -17.85 1.53 -1.02
C LEU A 83 -17.84 1.76 0.50
N LEU A 84 -18.33 0.80 1.30
CA LEU A 84 -18.27 0.87 2.76
C LEU A 84 -16.86 1.19 3.32
N PRO A 85 -15.75 0.71 2.72
CA PRO A 85 -14.41 1.06 3.18
C PRO A 85 -14.08 2.54 3.16
N LEU A 86 -14.80 3.38 2.40
CA LEU A 86 -14.59 4.84 2.43
C LEU A 86 -15.09 5.48 3.72
N VAL A 87 -16.02 4.84 4.42
CA VAL A 87 -16.61 5.39 5.65
C VAL A 87 -15.58 5.47 6.76
N VAL A 88 -14.74 4.44 6.93
CA VAL A 88 -13.73 4.42 8.00
C VAL A 88 -12.66 5.51 7.88
N PRO A 89 -11.97 5.70 6.72
CA PRO A 89 -11.02 6.78 6.57
C PRO A 89 -11.71 8.15 6.65
N ALA A 90 -12.90 8.32 6.06
CA ALA A 90 -13.65 9.58 6.16
C ALA A 90 -14.01 9.91 7.62
N ALA A 91 -14.58 8.95 8.36
CA ALA A 91 -14.91 9.12 9.76
C ALA A 91 -13.67 9.39 10.63
N THR A 92 -12.56 8.71 10.34
CA THR A 92 -11.29 8.95 11.04
C THR A 92 -10.79 10.37 10.80
N LEU A 93 -10.71 10.80 9.54
CA LEU A 93 -10.26 12.15 9.20
C LEU A 93 -11.18 13.21 9.80
N VAL A 94 -12.50 13.05 9.69
CA VAL A 94 -13.48 13.96 10.29
C VAL A 94 -13.33 14.01 11.80
N ALA A 95 -13.21 12.88 12.49
CA ALA A 95 -13.02 12.85 13.95
C ALA A 95 -11.73 13.58 14.37
N PHE A 96 -10.63 13.36 13.66
CA PHE A 96 -9.34 14.01 13.97
C PHE A 96 -9.28 15.49 13.59
N VAL A 97 -10.14 15.97 12.68
CA VAL A 97 -10.34 17.40 12.41
C VAL A 97 -11.34 18.02 13.40
N ALA A 98 -12.42 17.34 13.77
CA ALA A 98 -13.48 17.90 14.59
C ALA A 98 -13.14 17.92 16.09
N VAL A 99 -12.46 16.89 16.60
CA VAL A 99 -12.20 16.73 18.05
C VAL A 99 -10.86 17.38 18.43
N PRO A 100 -10.84 18.45 19.25
CA PRO A 100 -9.62 19.20 19.57
C PRO A 100 -8.49 18.34 20.17
N VAL A 101 -8.83 17.38 21.01
CA VAL A 101 -7.86 16.48 21.65
C VAL A 101 -7.14 15.60 20.61
N LEU A 102 -7.85 15.19 19.55
CA LEU A 102 -7.30 14.35 18.49
C LEU A 102 -6.42 15.15 17.51
N ARG A 103 -6.65 16.47 17.36
CA ARG A 103 -5.86 17.35 16.49
C ARG A 103 -4.37 17.35 16.81
N THR A 104 -4.00 17.00 18.05
CA THR A 104 -2.59 16.92 18.46
C THR A 104 -1.82 15.74 17.83
N ASN A 105 -2.51 14.82 17.14
CA ASN A 105 -1.90 13.65 16.50
C ASN A 105 -1.53 13.85 15.03
N TRP A 106 -1.87 15.00 14.42
CA TRP A 106 -1.54 15.30 13.03
C TRP A 106 -0.03 15.43 12.80
N LEU A 107 0.68 15.94 13.80
CA LEU A 107 2.14 16.02 13.80
C LEU A 107 2.69 14.92 14.71
N THR A 108 3.83 14.34 14.32
CA THR A 108 4.53 13.38 15.17
C THR A 108 5.16 14.12 16.36
N LYS A 109 5.10 13.55 17.57
CA LYS A 109 5.82 14.08 18.74
C LYS A 109 7.12 13.33 19.02
N GLY A 110 7.38 12.26 18.27
CA GLY A 110 8.64 11.53 18.34
C GLY A 110 9.81 12.39 17.87
N ALA A 111 11.00 12.14 18.43
CA ALA A 111 12.20 12.85 18.04
C ALA A 111 12.48 12.65 16.54
N PRO A 112 12.89 13.71 15.81
CA PRO A 112 13.22 13.58 14.40
C PRO A 112 14.43 12.66 14.24
N MET A 113 14.36 11.77 13.25
CA MET A 113 15.51 10.94 12.88
C MET A 113 16.59 11.79 12.21
N PRO A 114 17.88 11.44 12.35
CA PRO A 114 18.96 12.12 11.66
C PRO A 114 18.75 12.16 10.14
N ALA A 115 19.15 13.23 9.46
CA ALA A 115 18.93 13.38 8.02
C ALA A 115 19.54 12.23 7.21
N TRP A 116 20.74 11.78 7.55
CA TRP A 116 21.41 10.67 6.88
C TRP A 116 20.59 9.38 6.92
N TRP A 117 19.88 9.12 8.03
CA TRP A 117 19.02 7.95 8.20
C TRP A 117 17.90 7.94 7.16
N ALA A 118 17.21 9.07 7.02
CA ALA A 118 16.10 9.22 6.09
C ALA A 118 16.57 9.12 4.64
N TRP A 119 17.74 9.67 4.32
CA TRP A 119 18.34 9.56 2.98
C TRP A 119 18.81 8.15 2.66
N SER A 120 19.39 7.41 3.61
CA SER A 120 19.78 6.01 3.43
C SER A 120 18.58 5.13 3.13
N ILE A 121 17.47 5.33 3.84
CA ILE A 121 16.24 4.56 3.60
C ILE A 121 15.59 4.96 2.28
N ALA A 122 15.58 6.24 1.93
CA ALA A 122 15.10 6.67 0.62
C ALA A 122 15.93 6.05 -0.51
N ALA A 123 17.26 5.99 -0.39
CA ALA A 123 18.13 5.33 -1.36
C ALA A 123 17.83 3.83 -1.47
N ALA A 124 17.72 3.12 -0.35
CA ALA A 124 17.35 1.70 -0.32
C ALA A 124 15.97 1.46 -0.96
N THR A 125 15.01 2.34 -0.67
CA THR A 125 13.65 2.26 -1.22
C THR A 125 13.65 2.51 -2.73
N VAL A 126 14.35 3.54 -3.22
CA VAL A 126 14.49 3.81 -4.66
C VAL A 126 15.16 2.64 -5.38
N LEU A 127 16.19 2.04 -4.77
CA LEU A 127 16.82 0.84 -5.30
C LEU A 127 15.84 -0.34 -5.35
N GLY A 128 15.09 -0.61 -4.29
CA GLY A 128 14.07 -1.66 -4.27
C GLY A 128 12.98 -1.45 -5.32
N LEU A 129 12.52 -0.20 -5.50
CA LEU A 129 11.58 0.17 -6.57
C LEU A 129 12.19 -0.07 -7.97
N TRP A 130 13.47 0.25 -8.15
CA TRP A 130 14.15 -0.03 -9.41
C TRP A 130 14.30 -1.54 -9.67
N VAL A 131 14.62 -2.33 -8.64
CA VAL A 131 14.72 -3.80 -8.75
C VAL A 131 13.37 -4.41 -9.09
N ILE A 132 12.28 -4.05 -8.41
CA ILE A 132 10.95 -4.63 -8.68
C ILE A 132 10.43 -4.21 -10.05
N THR A 133 10.77 -3.02 -10.53
CA THR A 133 10.34 -2.57 -11.87
C THR A 133 11.10 -3.30 -12.96
N ARG A 134 12.41 -3.49 -12.81
CA ARG A 134 13.23 -4.27 -13.75
C ARG A 134 12.88 -5.76 -13.80
N ASN A 135 12.58 -6.36 -12.64
CA ASN A 135 12.35 -7.81 -12.55
C ASN A 135 10.87 -8.20 -12.54
N GLY A 136 9.96 -7.26 -12.33
CA GLY A 136 8.51 -7.49 -12.29
C GLY A 136 7.78 -6.75 -13.41
N LEU A 137 7.81 -5.42 -13.41
CA LEU A 137 7.05 -4.63 -14.40
C LEU A 137 7.56 -4.84 -15.83
N ALA A 138 8.87 -4.98 -16.01
CA ALA A 138 9.48 -5.17 -17.33
C ALA A 138 9.09 -6.49 -18.01
N ILE A 139 8.78 -7.51 -17.23
CA ILE A 139 8.43 -8.84 -17.73
C ILE A 139 6.93 -9.02 -17.87
N GLU A 140 6.11 -8.09 -17.35
CA GLU A 140 4.65 -8.15 -17.36
C GLU A 140 4.03 -7.06 -18.24
N PRO A 141 4.03 -7.23 -19.57
CA PRO A 141 3.35 -6.32 -20.49
C PRO A 141 1.83 -6.34 -20.28
N ILE A 142 1.22 -5.15 -20.34
CA ILE A 142 -0.25 -4.97 -20.27
C ILE A 142 -0.86 -4.79 -21.67
N ALA A 143 -0.07 -4.30 -22.63
CA ALA A 143 -0.53 -4.04 -23.99
C ALA A 143 -0.20 -5.21 -24.93
N PHE A 144 -1.11 -5.49 -25.86
CA PHE A 144 -0.84 -6.40 -26.97
C PHE A 144 0.19 -5.81 -27.95
N PRO A 145 1.03 -6.64 -28.60
CA PRO A 145 0.98 -8.10 -28.59
C PRO A 145 1.66 -8.75 -27.38
N ASP A 146 2.51 -8.04 -26.67
CA ASP A 146 3.39 -8.62 -25.64
C ASP A 146 2.61 -9.22 -24.46
N ALA A 147 1.43 -8.66 -24.13
CA ALA A 147 0.51 -9.21 -23.12
C ALA A 147 0.06 -10.66 -23.39
N ALA A 148 0.23 -11.17 -24.62
CA ALA A 148 -0.02 -12.57 -24.96
C ALA A 148 0.97 -13.54 -24.28
N PHE A 149 2.14 -13.06 -23.84
CA PHE A 149 3.21 -13.86 -23.25
C PHE A 149 3.41 -13.59 -21.75
N GLN A 150 2.38 -13.08 -21.08
CA GLN A 150 2.38 -12.83 -19.64
C GLN A 150 2.63 -14.09 -18.81
N TYR A 151 3.15 -13.92 -17.59
CA TYR A 151 3.31 -15.02 -16.66
C TYR A 151 1.95 -15.67 -16.34
N SER A 152 1.91 -17.00 -16.35
CA SER A 152 0.67 -17.79 -16.26
C SER A 152 -0.19 -17.43 -15.05
N ASP A 153 0.47 -17.09 -13.94
CA ASP A 153 -0.22 -16.81 -12.68
C ASP A 153 -0.91 -15.44 -12.68
N MET A 154 -0.59 -14.52 -13.60
CA MET A 154 -1.22 -13.20 -13.63
C MET A 154 -2.70 -13.29 -13.99
N SER A 155 -3.06 -14.12 -14.97
CA SER A 155 -4.47 -14.38 -15.31
C SER A 155 -5.25 -14.93 -14.12
N TYR A 156 -4.61 -15.82 -13.36
CA TYR A 156 -5.19 -16.37 -12.13
C TYR A 156 -5.36 -15.30 -11.04
N GLN A 157 -4.34 -14.50 -10.77
CA GLN A 157 -4.40 -13.41 -9.79
C GLN A 157 -5.44 -12.33 -10.16
N LEU A 158 -5.59 -12.01 -11.45
CA LEU A 158 -6.60 -11.08 -11.94
C LEU A 158 -8.01 -11.67 -11.78
N ALA A 159 -8.19 -12.96 -12.07
CA ALA A 159 -9.46 -13.65 -11.85
C ALA A 159 -9.86 -13.62 -10.36
N LEU A 160 -8.90 -13.81 -9.43
CA LEU A 160 -9.16 -13.70 -7.99
C LEU A 160 -9.61 -12.31 -7.55
N ALA A 161 -8.93 -11.27 -8.05
CA ALA A 161 -9.34 -9.89 -7.77
C ALA A 161 -10.72 -9.59 -8.36
N GLY A 162 -10.99 -10.06 -9.59
CA GLY A 162 -12.29 -9.94 -10.24
C GLY A 162 -13.40 -10.66 -9.48
N GLU A 163 -13.08 -11.82 -8.90
CA GLU A 163 -14.02 -12.58 -8.10
C GLU A 163 -14.39 -11.82 -6.83
N LEU A 164 -13.40 -11.39 -6.05
CA LEU A 164 -13.64 -10.60 -4.83
C LEU A 164 -14.24 -9.22 -5.11
N LYS A 165 -14.16 -8.72 -6.36
CA LYS A 165 -14.84 -7.51 -6.80
C LYS A 165 -16.34 -7.76 -7.00
N ASN A 166 -16.73 -8.89 -7.57
CA ASN A 166 -18.09 -9.16 -8.03
C ASN A 166 -18.89 -10.10 -7.10
N HIS A 167 -18.25 -11.09 -6.49
CA HIS A 167 -18.86 -12.13 -5.67
C HIS A 167 -18.24 -12.19 -4.27
N LEU A 168 -19.09 -12.34 -3.26
CA LEU A 168 -18.65 -12.66 -1.90
C LEU A 168 -19.75 -13.45 -1.17
N PRO A 169 -19.48 -14.70 -0.73
CA PRO A 169 -18.23 -15.45 -0.86
C PRO A 169 -17.86 -15.74 -2.33
N GLY A 170 -16.58 -15.98 -2.61
CA GLY A 170 -16.13 -16.34 -3.95
C GLY A 170 -16.67 -17.71 -4.38
N GLU A 171 -17.14 -17.81 -5.61
CA GLU A 171 -17.81 -18.93 -6.23
C GLU A 171 -16.95 -19.66 -7.27
N ILE A 172 -15.90 -19.04 -7.82
CA ILE A 172 -15.07 -19.67 -8.87
C ILE A 172 -14.37 -20.94 -8.36
N PRO A 173 -14.68 -22.12 -8.92
CA PRO A 173 -14.02 -23.37 -8.55
C PRO A 173 -12.70 -23.49 -9.32
N TYR A 174 -11.58 -23.08 -8.72
CA TYR A 174 -10.25 -23.20 -9.33
C TYR A 174 -9.69 -24.63 -9.31
N VAL A 175 -10.17 -25.47 -8.39
CA VAL A 175 -9.91 -26.91 -8.31
C VAL A 175 -11.26 -27.59 -8.05
N ILE A 176 -11.53 -28.72 -8.71
CA ILE A 176 -12.81 -29.44 -8.63
C ILE A 176 -13.27 -29.59 -7.17
N GLY A 177 -14.30 -28.84 -6.79
CA GLY A 177 -14.96 -28.91 -5.49
C GLY A 177 -14.18 -28.35 -4.29
N GLN A 178 -13.03 -27.69 -4.48
CA GLN A 178 -12.27 -27.12 -3.36
C GLN A 178 -12.32 -25.59 -3.36
N SER A 179 -12.69 -25.04 -2.19
CA SER A 179 -12.59 -23.62 -1.89
C SER A 179 -11.13 -23.19 -1.91
N LEU A 180 -10.90 -21.97 -2.38
CA LEU A 180 -9.56 -21.42 -2.49
C LEU A 180 -9.01 -20.97 -1.14
N ASN A 181 -7.93 -21.59 -0.67
CA ASN A 181 -7.16 -21.18 0.50
C ASN A 181 -5.90 -20.39 0.10
N TYR A 182 -6.00 -19.46 -0.85
CA TYR A 182 -4.87 -18.64 -1.31
C TYR A 182 -4.83 -17.27 -0.62
N HIS A 183 -3.73 -16.53 -0.76
CA HIS A 183 -3.51 -15.19 -0.17
C HIS A 183 -4.50 -14.13 -0.70
N TRP A 184 -5.74 -14.18 -0.23
CA TRP A 184 -6.86 -13.38 -0.73
C TRP A 184 -6.81 -11.91 -0.32
N PHE A 185 -6.05 -11.55 0.72
CA PHE A 185 -5.99 -10.19 1.27
C PHE A 185 -5.58 -9.14 0.24
N LEU A 186 -4.53 -9.43 -0.56
CA LEU A 186 -4.08 -8.51 -1.60
C LEU A 186 -5.15 -8.34 -2.69
N HIS A 187 -5.80 -9.42 -3.10
CA HIS A 187 -6.84 -9.39 -4.13
C HIS A 187 -8.11 -8.66 -3.66
N ALA A 188 -8.48 -8.80 -2.38
CA ALA A 188 -9.54 -8.02 -1.76
C ALA A 188 -9.20 -6.53 -1.77
N GLU A 189 -7.96 -6.17 -1.44
CA GLU A 189 -7.49 -4.78 -1.44
C GLU A 189 -7.42 -4.19 -2.86
N VAL A 190 -7.01 -4.98 -3.87
CA VAL A 190 -7.07 -4.59 -5.30
C VAL A 190 -8.52 -4.35 -5.71
N ALA A 191 -9.44 -5.24 -5.35
CA ALA A 191 -10.86 -5.10 -5.65
C ALA A 191 -11.48 -3.87 -4.97
N ALA A 192 -11.16 -3.65 -3.68
CA ALA A 192 -11.56 -2.48 -2.91
C ALA A 192 -11.05 -1.19 -3.56
N THR A 193 -9.77 -1.16 -3.94
CA THR A 193 -9.15 0.00 -4.60
C THR A 193 -9.83 0.28 -5.93
N SER A 194 -10.12 -0.77 -6.72
CA SER A 194 -10.81 -0.63 -8.01
C SER A 194 -12.22 -0.06 -7.85
N TRP A 195 -12.98 -0.49 -6.84
CA TRP A 195 -14.28 0.10 -6.51
C TRP A 195 -14.18 1.59 -6.11
N GLN A 196 -13.20 1.94 -5.28
CA GLN A 196 -13.06 3.29 -4.74
C GLN A 196 -12.48 4.31 -5.74
N THR A 197 -11.63 3.85 -6.66
CA THR A 197 -10.88 4.73 -7.57
C THR A 197 -11.31 4.62 -9.03
N GLY A 198 -11.97 3.52 -9.40
CA GLY A 198 -12.27 3.20 -10.80
C GLY A 198 -11.02 2.85 -11.63
N ILE A 199 -9.87 2.59 -10.99
CA ILE A 199 -8.69 2.10 -11.71
C ILE A 199 -8.91 0.64 -12.08
N GLU A 200 -8.54 0.29 -13.32
CA GLU A 200 -8.59 -1.07 -13.82
C GLU A 200 -7.73 -2.02 -12.96
N MET A 201 -8.27 -3.20 -12.68
CA MET A 201 -7.60 -4.18 -11.79
C MET A 201 -6.26 -4.64 -12.35
N ASP A 202 -6.11 -4.70 -13.67
CA ASP A 202 -4.87 -5.11 -14.32
C ASP A 202 -3.74 -4.08 -14.09
N VAL A 203 -4.07 -2.78 -14.17
CA VAL A 203 -3.15 -1.69 -13.83
C VAL A 203 -2.81 -1.69 -12.34
N LEU A 204 -3.81 -1.93 -11.48
CA LEU A 204 -3.58 -2.04 -10.04
C LEU A 204 -2.61 -3.19 -9.72
N LEU A 205 -2.90 -4.39 -10.22
CA LEU A 205 -2.17 -5.61 -9.90
C LEU A 205 -0.76 -5.63 -10.49
N ARG A 206 -0.58 -5.17 -11.74
CA ARG A 206 0.73 -5.28 -12.44
C ARG A 206 1.59 -4.03 -12.40
N ARG A 207 1.05 -2.88 -11.95
CA ARG A 207 1.82 -1.63 -11.89
C ARG A 207 1.84 -1.04 -10.49
N LEU A 208 0.67 -0.76 -9.91
CA LEU A 208 0.58 0.09 -8.72
C LEU A 208 0.83 -0.65 -7.41
N PHE A 209 0.21 -1.82 -7.20
CA PHE A 209 0.43 -2.64 -6.00
C PHE A 209 1.85 -3.19 -5.88
N PRO A 210 2.54 -3.62 -6.95
CA PRO A 210 3.95 -4.02 -6.87
C PRO A 210 4.84 -2.92 -6.28
N MET A 211 4.57 -1.64 -6.61
CA MET A 211 5.31 -0.51 -6.03
C MET A 211 5.05 -0.38 -4.52
N LEU A 212 3.80 -0.55 -4.08
CA LEU A 212 3.44 -0.56 -2.67
C LEU A 212 4.09 -1.75 -1.93
N CYS A 213 4.03 -2.94 -2.52
CA CYS A 213 4.59 -4.16 -1.97
C CYS A 213 6.13 -4.14 -1.91
N ALA A 214 6.80 -3.35 -2.75
CA ALA A 214 8.24 -3.10 -2.63
C ALA A 214 8.56 -2.04 -1.57
N LEU A 215 7.77 -0.96 -1.49
CA LEU A 215 7.99 0.14 -0.56
C LEU A 215 7.76 -0.26 0.90
N LEU A 216 6.63 -0.91 1.19
CA LEU A 216 6.15 -1.09 2.56
C LEU A 216 7.03 -2.02 3.41
N PRO A 217 7.54 -3.16 2.91
CA PRO A 217 8.45 -4.02 3.67
C PRO A 217 9.76 -3.30 4.04
N ILE A 218 10.39 -2.59 3.10
CA ILE A 218 11.63 -1.85 3.34
C ILE A 218 11.44 -0.85 4.48
N LEU A 219 10.36 -0.06 4.43
CA LEU A 219 10.04 0.92 5.48
C LEU A 219 9.71 0.25 6.81
N SER A 220 8.99 -0.88 6.78
CA SER A 220 8.60 -1.63 7.97
C SER A 220 9.80 -2.26 8.67
N VAL A 221 10.70 -2.89 7.93
CA VAL A 221 11.94 -3.46 8.47
C VAL A 221 12.85 -2.35 8.98
N ALA A 222 12.99 -1.24 8.26
CA ALA A 222 13.78 -0.11 8.72
C ALA A 222 13.25 0.49 10.04
N ALA A 223 11.94 0.69 10.14
CA ALA A 223 11.30 1.19 11.36
C ALA A 223 11.46 0.21 12.53
N LEU A 224 11.21 -1.09 12.28
CA LEU A 224 11.33 -2.14 13.29
C LEU A 224 12.78 -2.29 13.78
N ALA A 225 13.74 -2.35 12.86
CA ALA A 225 15.16 -2.50 13.20
C ALA A 225 15.69 -1.28 13.97
N THR A 226 15.28 -0.06 13.60
CA THR A 226 15.63 1.15 14.37
C THR A 226 15.08 1.08 15.80
N LYS A 227 13.84 0.61 15.95
CA LYS A 227 13.16 0.50 17.25
C LYS A 227 13.78 -0.58 18.14
N LEU A 228 14.08 -1.76 17.57
CA LEU A 228 14.70 -2.87 18.30
C LEU A 228 16.15 -2.54 18.70
N ALA A 229 16.92 -1.94 17.80
CA ALA A 229 18.31 -1.55 18.09
C ALA A 229 18.42 -0.35 19.05
N LYS A 230 17.33 0.43 19.21
CA LYS A 230 17.31 1.73 19.91
C LYS A 230 18.41 2.68 19.44
N ARG A 231 18.84 2.51 18.18
CA ARG A 231 19.94 3.25 17.56
C ARG A 231 19.57 3.52 16.11
N PRO A 232 19.88 4.73 15.58
CA PRO A 232 19.45 5.12 14.24
C PRO A 232 20.03 4.20 13.16
N TRP A 233 21.27 3.73 13.28
CA TRP A 233 21.88 2.88 12.25
C TRP A 233 21.18 1.53 12.04
N GLY A 234 20.34 1.07 12.98
CA GLY A 234 19.59 -0.18 12.82
C GLY A 234 18.65 -0.14 11.61
N GLY A 235 18.07 1.02 11.30
CA GLY A 235 17.13 1.16 10.19
C GLY A 235 17.75 0.91 8.81
N PRO A 236 18.80 1.64 8.42
CA PRO A 236 19.47 1.43 7.13
C PRO A 236 20.02 0.02 6.95
N LEU A 237 20.55 -0.60 8.01
CA LEU A 237 21.01 -1.99 7.93
C LEU A 237 19.85 -2.97 7.71
N GLY A 238 18.74 -2.77 8.42
CA GLY A 238 17.53 -3.57 8.20
C GLY A 238 16.96 -3.38 6.79
N ALA A 239 16.87 -2.13 6.31
CA ALA A 239 16.38 -1.81 4.98
C ALA A 239 17.21 -2.48 3.87
N GLY A 240 18.52 -2.55 4.03
CA GLY A 240 19.43 -3.18 3.06
C GLY A 240 19.39 -4.71 3.04
N SER A 241 18.65 -5.34 3.95
CA SER A 241 18.45 -6.80 3.97
C SER A 241 17.19 -7.26 3.22
N CYS A 242 16.37 -6.31 2.74
CA CYS A 242 15.15 -6.56 1.98
C CYS A 242 15.40 -6.69 0.47
#